data_AF-A0A9P6P6E4-F1
#
_entry.id   AF-A0A9P6P6E4-F1
#
_cell.length_a   1.000
_cell.length_b   1.000
_cell.length_c   1.000
_cell.angle_alpha   90.00
_cell.angle_beta   90.00
_cell.angle_gamma   90.00
#
_symmetry.space_group_name_H-M   'P 1'
#
loop_
_entity.id
_entity.type
_entity.pdbx_description
1 polymer ?
#
loop_
_entity_poly.entity_id
_entity_poly.type
_entity_poly.pdbx_seq_one_letter_code
_entity_poly.pdbx_strand_id
1 'polypeptide(L)'
;MLKYACSLVSSVFSRKRSFEDEEPEDQTQQQKKVKVDEEDQVIHRVKVLNLPNQEVAVVKKLFKSFGWTRFKKAPKWDYAFITCDTEEEAREVIKKLDNYEFKKRVLKAEYFGVSKKAHSERFQKKKDGEQQGEEVEDPRTPAERLADQVTPFHKLAYEEQLKKKSRVGAKYLMGLKRQIQQLKDLSEIGKAQSAWAHEKGAMPCEYLDIIPSPEVNGYRTKCEFTIGKNLADEPTVGFLLGLFRHGVTSVLAPSECLHVSDLSKKIAKAMEDYVRASSLPVYDRKEKVGVWRTMMTKTQRTGDVMILIQMKTVDMTEKEVEEEKAKLISYWTGLKDKSDAEKINVTTLLLQIWDGDSNGITDKGTTEVLVGDGYVHEELLGC
;
A
#
# COMPACT_ATOMS: atom_id res chain seq x y z
N MET A 1 -27.06 -20.03 14.24
CA MET A 1 -26.19 -19.11 13.49
C MET A 1 -24.71 -19.23 13.85
N LEU A 2 -24.29 -19.18 15.13
CA LEU A 2 -22.87 -19.36 15.52
C LEU A 2 -22.22 -20.66 15.03
N LYS A 3 -22.91 -21.80 15.10
CA LYS A 3 -22.36 -23.08 14.63
C LYS A 3 -22.05 -23.10 13.12
N TYR A 4 -22.79 -22.34 12.33
CA TYR A 4 -22.60 -22.26 10.87
C TYR A 4 -21.41 -21.34 10.53
N ALA A 5 -21.25 -20.23 11.25
CA ALA A 5 -20.08 -19.37 11.11
C ALA A 5 -18.77 -20.08 11.50
N CYS A 6 -18.76 -20.83 12.61
CA CYS A 6 -17.59 -21.62 13.01
C CYS A 6 -17.25 -22.74 12.01
N SER A 7 -18.26 -23.34 11.38
CA SER A 7 -18.09 -24.36 10.33
C SER A 7 -17.46 -23.82 9.05
N LEU A 8 -17.75 -22.56 8.68
CA LEU A 8 -17.17 -21.91 7.50
C LEU A 8 -15.71 -21.50 7.73
N VAL A 9 -15.38 -20.99 8.92
CA VAL A 9 -14.00 -20.63 9.26
C VAL A 9 -13.10 -21.88 9.28
N SER A 10 -13.59 -22.98 9.86
CA SER A 10 -12.85 -24.24 9.87
C SER A 10 -12.68 -24.84 8.46
N SER A 11 -13.65 -24.75 7.56
CA SER A 11 -13.50 -25.29 6.20
C SER A 11 -12.55 -24.47 5.30
N VAL A 12 -12.46 -23.16 5.51
CA VAL A 12 -11.66 -22.25 4.67
C VAL A 12 -10.18 -22.26 5.05
N PHE A 13 -9.85 -22.44 6.33
CA PHE A 13 -8.46 -22.36 6.83
C PHE A 13 -7.76 -23.70 7.04
N SER A 14 -8.42 -24.84 6.78
CA SER A 14 -7.84 -26.19 6.98
C SER A 14 -6.82 -26.61 5.91
N ARG A 15 -6.66 -25.87 4.81
CA ARG A 15 -5.65 -26.17 3.78
C ARG A 15 -4.50 -25.17 3.87
N LYS A 16 -3.56 -25.42 4.78
CA LYS A 16 -2.20 -24.89 4.66
C LYS A 16 -1.66 -25.31 3.28
N ARG A 17 -1.46 -24.37 2.37
CA ARG A 17 -0.55 -24.59 1.24
C ARG A 17 0.85 -24.74 1.83
N SER A 18 1.46 -25.89 1.63
CA SER A 18 2.92 -26.03 1.73
C SER A 18 3.52 -25.08 0.70
N PHE A 19 4.24 -24.06 1.18
CA PHE A 19 5.16 -23.31 0.35
C PHE A 19 6.38 -24.21 0.16
N GLU A 20 6.64 -24.59 -1.08
CA GLU A 20 7.90 -25.22 -1.48
C GLU A 20 9.02 -24.17 -1.37
N ASP A 21 10.13 -24.61 -0.80
CA ASP A 21 11.33 -23.82 -0.51
C ASP A 21 11.89 -23.16 -1.78
N GLU A 22 12.03 -21.84 -1.77
CA GLU A 22 12.98 -21.14 -2.65
C GLU A 22 14.27 -20.92 -1.84
N GLU A 23 15.34 -21.58 -2.27
CA GLU A 23 16.69 -21.46 -1.74
C GLU A 23 17.24 -20.02 -1.83
N PRO A 24 18.18 -19.64 -0.93
CA PRO A 24 18.58 -18.26 -0.71
C PRO A 24 19.47 -17.72 -1.84
N GLU A 25 19.17 -16.52 -2.34
CA GLU A 25 20.11 -15.76 -3.16
C GLU A 25 21.20 -15.13 -2.28
N ASP A 26 22.43 -15.47 -2.65
CA ASP A 26 23.69 -15.23 -1.96
C ASP A 26 24.03 -13.73 -1.81
N GLN A 27 24.50 -13.36 -0.62
CA GLN A 27 25.04 -12.05 -0.31
C GLN A 27 26.54 -12.06 -0.62
N THR A 28 27.04 -11.16 -1.46
CA THR A 28 28.47 -10.82 -1.42
C THR A 28 28.77 -9.35 -1.74
N GLN A 29 29.32 -8.72 -0.70
CA GLN A 29 30.38 -7.70 -0.68
C GLN A 29 30.09 -6.27 -1.19
N GLN A 30 29.74 -5.42 -0.21
CA GLN A 30 29.98 -3.98 -0.26
C GLN A 30 31.49 -3.70 -0.22
N GLN A 31 32.02 -3.13 -1.30
CA GLN A 31 33.26 -2.37 -1.24
C GLN A 31 32.94 -0.87 -1.28
N LYS A 32 33.53 -0.14 -0.31
CA LYS A 32 33.49 1.31 -0.16
C LYS A 32 33.70 2.02 -1.50
N LYS A 33 32.73 2.83 -1.94
CA LYS A 33 32.96 3.84 -2.97
C LYS A 33 32.68 5.24 -2.43
N VAL A 34 33.68 6.07 -2.68
CA VAL A 34 33.83 7.48 -2.34
C VAL A 34 32.72 8.31 -2.97
N LYS A 35 32.23 9.31 -2.23
CA LYS A 35 31.25 10.33 -2.68
C LYS A 35 31.74 10.98 -3.98
N VAL A 36 30.99 10.77 -5.06
CA VAL A 36 31.00 11.60 -6.26
C VAL A 36 29.53 11.89 -6.57
N ASP A 37 29.22 13.15 -6.86
CA ASP A 37 27.89 13.74 -6.94
C ASP A 37 26.84 12.87 -7.67
N GLU A 38 25.74 12.54 -6.96
CA GLU A 38 24.69 11.62 -7.42
C GLU A 38 23.79 12.19 -8.54
N GLU A 39 23.97 13.46 -8.93
CA GLU A 39 23.08 14.18 -9.83
C GLU A 39 23.26 13.84 -11.33
N ASP A 40 24.40 13.26 -11.72
CA ASP A 40 24.74 12.95 -13.13
C ASP A 40 24.67 11.46 -13.51
N GLN A 41 24.11 10.60 -12.65
CA GLN A 41 24.00 9.17 -12.98
C GLN A 41 23.07 8.92 -14.19
N VAL A 42 23.65 8.45 -15.29
CA VAL A 42 22.95 8.02 -16.50
C VAL A 42 22.36 6.63 -16.29
N ILE A 43 21.07 6.45 -16.58
CA ILE A 43 20.47 5.11 -16.61
C ILE A 43 20.74 4.52 -18.00
N HIS A 44 21.57 3.47 -18.05
CA HIS A 44 21.87 2.74 -19.27
C HIS A 44 20.74 1.75 -19.57
N ARG A 45 20.02 1.93 -20.68
CA ARG A 45 19.02 0.97 -21.15
C ARG A 45 19.26 0.58 -22.59
N VAL A 46 18.88 -0.64 -22.95
CA VAL A 46 18.82 -1.10 -24.34
C VAL A 46 17.37 -1.37 -24.71
N LYS A 47 16.91 -0.73 -25.79
CA LYS A 47 15.59 -0.96 -26.36
C LYS A 47 15.70 -2.04 -27.43
N VAL A 48 15.08 -3.17 -27.18
CA VAL A 48 15.04 -4.32 -28.10
C VAL A 48 13.71 -4.27 -28.85
N LEU A 49 13.75 -4.08 -30.16
CA LEU A 49 12.60 -3.91 -31.06
C LEU A 49 12.27 -5.23 -31.80
N ASN A 50 11.10 -5.26 -32.44
CA ASN A 50 10.60 -6.38 -33.26
C ASN A 50 10.31 -7.69 -32.51
N LEU A 51 9.97 -7.59 -31.22
CA LEU A 51 9.55 -8.72 -30.39
C LEU A 51 8.08 -9.08 -30.62
N PRO A 52 7.67 -10.34 -30.38
CA PRO A 52 6.27 -10.73 -30.50
C PRO A 52 5.38 -10.03 -29.48
N ASN A 53 4.17 -9.67 -29.93
CA ASN A 53 3.10 -9.19 -29.08
C ASN A 53 2.50 -10.35 -28.27
N GLN A 54 2.01 -10.04 -27.08
CA GLN A 54 1.34 -10.93 -26.11
C GLN A 54 2.17 -12.09 -25.53
N GLU A 55 3.24 -12.52 -26.18
CA GLU A 55 4.10 -13.63 -25.75
C GLU A 55 5.15 -13.23 -24.68
N VAL A 56 4.70 -12.58 -23.60
CA VAL A 56 5.58 -12.02 -22.58
C VAL A 56 6.46 -13.11 -21.95
N ALA A 57 5.89 -14.27 -21.58
CA ALA A 57 6.63 -15.35 -20.92
C ALA A 57 7.79 -15.90 -21.76
N VAL A 58 7.62 -16.00 -23.09
CA VAL A 58 8.64 -16.53 -24.00
C VAL A 58 9.80 -15.54 -24.13
N VAL A 59 9.48 -14.25 -24.28
CA VAL A 59 10.47 -13.18 -24.31
C VAL A 59 11.25 -13.09 -22.99
N LYS A 60 10.57 -13.28 -21.84
CA LYS A 60 11.26 -13.35 -20.53
C LYS A 60 12.24 -14.52 -20.44
N LYS A 61 11.87 -15.70 -20.96
CA LYS A 61 12.76 -16.87 -21.00
C LYS A 61 13.99 -16.61 -21.87
N LEU A 62 13.81 -15.96 -23.03
CA LEU A 62 14.91 -15.57 -23.92
C LEU A 62 15.92 -14.65 -23.22
N PHE A 63 15.45 -13.60 -22.53
CA PHE A 63 16.39 -12.69 -21.84
C PHE A 63 17.10 -13.35 -20.67
N LYS A 64 16.40 -14.21 -19.92
CA LYS A 64 17.00 -15.02 -18.85
C LYS A 64 18.07 -15.99 -19.39
N SER A 65 17.88 -16.59 -20.57
CA SER A 65 18.91 -17.49 -21.15
C SER A 65 20.19 -16.77 -21.53
N PHE A 66 20.16 -15.46 -21.73
CA PHE A 66 21.35 -14.63 -21.94
C PHE A 66 21.92 -14.02 -20.65
N GLY A 67 21.33 -14.33 -19.49
CA GLY A 67 21.80 -13.87 -18.18
C GLY A 67 21.22 -12.53 -17.71
N TRP A 68 20.28 -11.93 -18.44
CA TRP A 68 19.69 -10.65 -18.05
C TRP A 68 18.43 -10.85 -17.22
N THR A 69 18.35 -10.20 -16.06
CA THR A 69 17.23 -10.31 -15.12
C THR A 69 16.40 -9.02 -15.04
N ARG A 70 16.98 -7.87 -15.40
CA ARG A 70 16.37 -6.53 -15.29
C ARG A 70 15.80 -6.04 -16.62
N PHE A 71 14.60 -6.52 -16.97
CA PHE A 71 13.93 -6.13 -18.21
C PHE A 71 12.43 -5.85 -18.04
N LYS A 72 11.86 -5.04 -18.94
CA LYS A 72 10.43 -4.69 -18.97
C LYS A 72 9.82 -4.89 -20.35
N LYS A 73 8.78 -5.72 -20.42
CA LYS A 73 7.97 -6.01 -21.61
C LYS A 73 6.49 -6.01 -21.23
N ALA A 74 5.66 -5.24 -21.93
CA ALA A 74 4.21 -5.29 -21.78
C ALA A 74 3.58 -6.16 -22.89
N PRO A 75 2.36 -6.71 -22.68
CA PRO A 75 1.70 -7.56 -23.67
C PRO A 75 1.45 -6.88 -25.02
N LYS A 76 1.17 -5.58 -25.03
CA LYS A 76 0.89 -4.82 -26.26
C LYS A 76 2.13 -4.22 -26.93
N TRP A 77 3.30 -4.32 -26.32
CA TRP A 77 4.53 -3.75 -26.89
C TRP A 77 5.16 -4.73 -27.86
N ASP A 78 5.65 -4.26 -28.98
CA ASP A 78 6.53 -4.97 -29.91
C ASP A 78 8.01 -4.77 -29.57
N TYR A 79 8.30 -4.17 -28.41
CA TYR A 79 9.63 -3.91 -27.90
C TYR A 79 9.76 -4.21 -26.41
N ALA A 80 10.99 -4.31 -25.92
CA ALA A 80 11.34 -4.44 -24.51
C ALA A 80 12.48 -3.47 -24.14
N PHE A 81 12.57 -3.14 -22.85
CA PHE A 81 13.73 -2.43 -22.30
C PHE A 81 14.52 -3.37 -21.39
N ILE A 82 15.82 -3.46 -21.61
CA ILE A 82 16.79 -4.08 -20.69
C ILE A 82 17.51 -2.94 -19.98
N THR A 83 17.62 -3.01 -18.64
CA THR A 83 18.34 -2.00 -17.84
C THR A 83 19.68 -2.59 -17.44
N CYS A 84 20.76 -1.86 -17.74
CA CYS A 84 22.14 -2.25 -17.48
C CYS A 84 22.73 -1.32 -16.42
N ASP A 85 23.72 -1.81 -15.69
CA ASP A 85 24.41 -1.03 -14.66
C ASP A 85 25.53 -0.16 -15.25
N THR A 86 26.08 -0.56 -16.40
CA THR A 86 27.12 0.20 -17.11
C THR A 86 26.85 0.33 -18.61
N GLU A 87 27.55 1.28 -19.26
CA GLU A 87 27.48 1.46 -20.71
C GLU A 87 28.09 0.27 -21.45
N GLU A 88 29.14 -0.34 -20.89
CA GLU A 88 29.81 -1.50 -21.46
C GLU A 88 28.86 -2.70 -21.52
N GLU A 89 28.11 -2.95 -20.45
CA GLU A 89 27.09 -4.00 -20.41
C GLU A 89 25.98 -3.73 -21.44
N ALA A 90 25.55 -2.48 -21.59
CA ALA A 90 24.56 -2.11 -22.61
C ALA A 90 25.08 -2.35 -24.04
N ARG A 91 26.37 -2.10 -24.31
CA ARG A 91 26.99 -2.39 -25.61
C ARG A 91 27.12 -3.89 -25.87
N GLU A 92 27.37 -4.70 -24.84
CA GLU A 92 27.36 -6.17 -24.96
C GLU A 92 25.96 -6.71 -25.29
N VAL A 93 24.93 -6.18 -24.64
CA VAL A 93 23.53 -6.52 -24.92
C VAL A 93 23.20 -6.23 -26.38
N ILE A 94 23.61 -5.07 -26.90
CA ILE A 94 23.41 -4.71 -28.31
C ILE A 94 24.14 -5.68 -29.23
N LYS A 95 25.42 -5.97 -28.98
CA LYS A 95 26.18 -6.92 -29.80
C LYS A 95 25.55 -8.32 -29.85
N LYS A 96 24.92 -8.76 -28.76
CA LYS A 96 24.32 -10.10 -28.67
C LYS A 96 22.90 -10.17 -29.25
N LEU A 97 22.11 -9.10 -29.13
CA LEU A 97 20.71 -9.09 -29.53
C LEU A 97 20.44 -8.42 -30.88
N ASP A 98 21.35 -7.56 -31.36
CA ASP A 98 21.19 -6.92 -32.66
C ASP A 98 21.39 -7.95 -33.77
N ASN A 99 20.41 -8.04 -34.67
CA ASN A 99 20.32 -9.04 -35.73
C ASN A 99 20.10 -10.49 -35.25
N TYR A 100 19.73 -10.71 -33.99
CA TYR A 100 19.40 -12.03 -33.50
C TYR A 100 18.05 -12.51 -34.08
N GLU A 101 18.02 -13.70 -34.68
CA GLU A 101 16.79 -14.28 -35.21
C GLU A 101 16.00 -15.00 -34.12
N PHE A 102 14.83 -14.47 -33.81
CA PHE A 102 13.90 -15.05 -32.83
C PHE A 102 12.51 -15.22 -33.45
N LYS A 103 12.06 -16.49 -33.57
CA LYS A 103 10.75 -16.85 -34.15
C LYS A 103 10.49 -16.21 -35.53
N LYS A 104 11.44 -16.33 -36.46
CA LYS A 104 11.40 -15.73 -37.80
C LYS A 104 11.36 -14.19 -37.83
N ARG A 105 11.77 -13.54 -36.72
CA ARG A 105 11.92 -12.09 -36.62
C ARG A 105 13.35 -11.76 -36.29
N VAL A 106 13.91 -10.79 -36.99
CA VAL A 106 15.23 -10.25 -36.69
C VAL A 106 15.06 -9.14 -35.67
N LEU A 107 15.64 -9.31 -34.48
CA LEU A 107 15.60 -8.32 -33.42
C LEU A 107 16.56 -7.17 -33.73
N LYS A 108 16.19 -5.96 -33.30
CA LYS A 108 17.05 -4.78 -33.38
C LYS A 108 17.27 -4.23 -31.98
N ALA A 109 18.52 -4.00 -31.59
CA ALA A 109 18.86 -3.50 -30.26
C ALA A 109 19.47 -2.10 -30.35
N GLU A 110 18.84 -1.12 -29.70
CA GLU A 110 19.28 0.28 -29.72
C GLU A 110 19.65 0.74 -28.32
N TYR A 111 20.80 1.41 -28.18
CA TYR A 111 21.21 2.05 -26.94
C TYR A 111 20.28 3.22 -26.62
N PHE A 112 19.82 3.28 -25.37
CA PHE A 112 18.92 4.29 -24.87
C PHE A 112 19.38 4.75 -23.48
N GLY A 113 20.35 5.67 -23.45
CA GLY A 113 20.76 6.36 -22.24
C GLY A 113 19.79 7.50 -21.91
N VAL A 114 19.29 7.55 -20.67
CA VAL A 114 18.53 8.71 -20.17
C VAL A 114 19.13 9.12 -18.83
N SER A 115 19.47 10.41 -18.67
CA SER A 115 19.88 10.93 -17.37
C SER A 115 18.73 10.79 -16.36
N LYS A 116 19.02 10.50 -15.10
CA LYS A 116 17.99 10.45 -14.05
C LYS A 116 17.16 11.74 -14.02
N LYS A 117 17.80 12.90 -14.25
CA LYS A 117 17.16 14.21 -14.38
C LYS A 117 16.15 14.28 -15.53
N ALA A 118 16.52 13.89 -16.76
CA ALA A 118 15.60 13.89 -17.90
C ALA A 118 14.46 12.85 -17.79
N HIS A 119 14.70 11.74 -17.09
CA HIS A 119 13.65 10.76 -16.79
C HIS A 119 12.66 11.31 -15.76
N SER A 120 13.16 11.92 -14.67
CA SER A 120 12.33 12.61 -13.66
C SER A 120 11.52 13.74 -14.29
N GLU A 121 12.17 14.61 -15.07
CA GLU A 121 11.55 15.74 -15.78
C GLU A 121 10.52 15.30 -16.82
N ARG A 122 10.70 14.16 -17.51
CA ARG A 122 9.67 13.62 -18.42
C ARG A 122 8.46 13.08 -17.67
N PHE A 123 8.64 12.49 -16.50
CA PHE A 123 7.54 12.05 -15.65
C PHE A 123 6.83 13.24 -15.00
N GLN A 124 7.55 14.31 -14.65
CA GLN A 124 6.97 15.59 -14.22
C GLN A 124 6.21 16.27 -15.37
N LYS A 125 6.81 16.46 -16.55
CA LYS A 125 6.13 17.07 -17.72
C LYS A 125 4.89 16.31 -18.19
N LYS A 126 4.84 14.98 -18.05
CA LYS A 126 3.61 14.20 -18.32
C LYS A 126 2.53 14.44 -17.26
N LYS A 127 2.93 14.75 -16.02
CA LYS A 127 2.06 15.12 -14.90
C LYS A 127 1.55 16.55 -15.06
N ASP A 128 2.42 17.48 -15.47
CA ASP A 128 2.08 18.88 -15.73
C ASP A 128 1.18 19.01 -16.97
N GLY A 129 1.37 18.16 -17.98
CA GLY A 129 0.47 18.06 -19.13
C GLY A 129 -0.90 17.45 -18.81
N GLU A 130 -1.02 16.63 -17.76
CA GLU A 130 -2.31 16.19 -17.20
C GLU A 130 -2.92 17.24 -16.25
N GLN A 131 -2.12 18.14 -15.67
CA GLN A 131 -2.56 19.31 -14.89
C GLN A 131 -3.01 20.50 -15.75
N GLN A 132 -2.73 20.50 -17.06
CA GLN A 132 -3.24 21.52 -18.00
C GLN A 132 -4.64 21.22 -18.56
N GLY A 133 -5.28 20.13 -18.13
CA GLY A 133 -6.74 20.15 -18.07
C GLY A 133 -7.09 21.00 -16.87
N GLU A 134 -7.73 22.17 -17.09
CA GLU A 134 -8.19 23.12 -16.07
C GLU A 134 -8.35 22.43 -14.71
N GLU A 135 -7.61 22.88 -13.68
CA GLU A 135 -7.96 22.57 -12.30
C GLU A 135 -9.39 23.10 -12.10
N VAL A 136 -10.37 22.25 -12.36
CA VAL A 136 -11.72 22.45 -11.88
C VAL A 136 -11.54 22.43 -10.37
N GLU A 137 -11.51 23.62 -9.75
CA GLU A 137 -11.49 23.76 -8.30
C GLU A 137 -12.56 22.83 -7.75
N ASP A 138 -12.11 21.78 -7.05
CA ASP A 138 -13.02 20.84 -6.43
C ASP A 138 -13.81 21.63 -5.37
N PRO A 139 -15.13 21.83 -5.53
CA PRO A 139 -15.89 22.73 -4.65
C PRO A 139 -16.04 22.16 -3.24
N ARG A 140 -15.62 20.91 -3.02
CA ARG A 140 -15.69 20.22 -1.73
C ARG A 140 -14.58 20.68 -0.80
N THR A 141 -14.89 20.76 0.49
CA THR A 141 -13.87 21.05 1.49
C THR A 141 -12.83 19.92 1.58
N PRO A 142 -11.60 20.18 2.08
CA PRO A 142 -10.62 19.12 2.30
C PRO A 142 -11.14 17.97 3.18
N ALA A 143 -11.96 18.30 4.19
CA ALA A 143 -12.60 17.33 5.07
C ALA A 143 -13.62 16.47 4.31
N GLU A 144 -14.46 17.06 3.46
CA GLU A 144 -15.40 16.32 2.62
C GLU A 144 -14.68 15.39 1.64
N ARG A 145 -13.60 15.86 1.00
CA ARG A 145 -12.78 15.06 0.09
C ARG A 145 -12.15 13.87 0.82
N LEU A 146 -11.67 14.09 2.04
CA LEU A 146 -11.17 13.01 2.88
C LEU A 146 -12.27 12.02 3.25
N ALA A 147 -13.43 12.51 3.71
CA ALA A 147 -14.58 11.69 4.05
C ALA A 147 -15.08 10.85 2.86
N ASP A 148 -15.09 11.41 1.65
CA ASP A 148 -15.42 10.69 0.41
C ASP A 148 -14.41 9.57 0.10
N GLN A 149 -13.14 9.73 0.51
CA GLN A 149 -12.08 8.72 0.32
C GLN A 149 -12.18 7.59 1.36
N VAL A 150 -12.31 7.95 2.64
CA VAL A 150 -12.22 6.98 3.76
C VAL A 150 -13.57 6.37 4.14
N THR A 151 -14.66 7.08 3.86
CA THR A 151 -16.05 6.69 4.14
C THR A 151 -16.97 7.07 2.98
N PRO A 152 -16.84 6.46 1.79
CA PRO A 152 -17.47 6.98 0.55
C PRO A 152 -19.00 7.14 0.54
N PHE A 153 -19.70 6.54 1.51
CA PHE A 153 -21.16 6.66 1.67
C PHE A 153 -21.58 7.51 2.87
N HIS A 154 -20.67 8.29 3.46
CA HIS A 154 -20.93 9.11 4.66
C HIS A 154 -22.11 10.07 4.52
N LYS A 155 -22.39 10.57 3.31
CA LYS A 155 -23.53 11.46 3.02
C LYS A 155 -24.89 10.74 2.93
N LEU A 156 -24.91 9.40 2.97
CA LEU A 156 -26.14 8.60 2.90
C LEU A 156 -26.56 8.12 4.30
N ALA A 157 -27.86 8.19 4.59
CA ALA A 157 -28.45 7.52 5.75
C ALA A 157 -28.09 6.03 5.73
N TYR A 158 -27.87 5.44 6.91
CA TYR A 158 -27.31 4.10 7.03
C TYR A 158 -28.16 3.04 6.33
N GLU A 159 -29.48 3.14 6.44
CA GLU A 159 -30.46 2.26 5.78
C GLU A 159 -30.32 2.31 4.26
N GLU A 160 -30.08 3.50 3.70
CA GLU A 160 -29.84 3.68 2.27
C GLU A 160 -28.47 3.11 1.85
N GLN A 161 -27.47 3.15 2.73
CA GLN A 161 -26.20 2.44 2.50
C GLN A 161 -26.42 0.93 2.39
N LEU A 162 -27.24 0.34 3.28
CA LEU A 162 -27.56 -1.09 3.26
C LEU A 162 -28.29 -1.47 1.96
N LYS A 163 -29.34 -0.72 1.59
CA LYS A 163 -30.06 -0.93 0.32
C LYS A 163 -29.13 -0.84 -0.88
N LYS A 164 -28.25 0.17 -0.91
CA LYS A 164 -27.28 0.36 -1.99
C LYS A 164 -26.29 -0.81 -2.08
N LYS A 165 -25.74 -1.26 -0.95
CA LYS A 165 -24.84 -2.42 -0.89
C LYS A 165 -25.54 -3.70 -1.34
N SER A 166 -26.78 -3.92 -0.89
CA SER A 166 -27.61 -5.08 -1.28
C SER A 166 -27.85 -5.10 -2.80
N ARG A 167 -28.26 -3.96 -3.37
CA ARG A 167 -28.44 -3.82 -4.82
C ARG A 167 -27.14 -4.09 -5.61
N VAL A 168 -26.01 -3.60 -5.12
CA VAL A 168 -24.70 -3.82 -5.74
C VAL A 168 -24.29 -5.28 -5.67
N GLY A 169 -24.48 -5.95 -4.54
CA GLY A 169 -24.22 -7.38 -4.37
C GLY A 169 -25.06 -8.24 -5.32
N ALA A 170 -26.38 -7.99 -5.38
CA ALA A 170 -27.26 -8.65 -6.33
C ALA A 170 -26.81 -8.44 -7.79
N LYS A 171 -26.39 -7.22 -8.15
CA LYS A 171 -25.84 -6.93 -9.48
C LYS A 171 -24.59 -7.77 -9.80
N TYR A 172 -23.67 -7.93 -8.85
CA TYR A 172 -22.48 -8.76 -9.07
C TYR A 172 -22.82 -10.24 -9.24
N LEU A 173 -23.74 -10.77 -8.43
CA LEU A 173 -24.21 -12.16 -8.57
C LEU A 173 -24.89 -12.41 -9.91
N MET A 174 -25.73 -11.49 -10.38
CA MET A 174 -26.32 -11.55 -11.72
C MET A 174 -25.26 -11.43 -12.83
N GLY A 175 -24.23 -10.60 -12.62
CA GLY A 175 -23.08 -10.48 -13.51
C GLY A 175 -22.33 -11.80 -13.64
N LEU A 176 -22.03 -12.46 -12.51
CA LEU A 176 -21.41 -13.78 -12.47
C LEU A 176 -22.27 -14.83 -13.17
N LYS A 177 -23.58 -14.90 -12.87
CA LYS A 177 -24.53 -15.81 -13.54
C LYS A 177 -24.42 -15.67 -15.06
N ARG A 178 -24.42 -14.43 -15.57
CA ARG A 178 -24.31 -14.14 -17.01
C ARG A 178 -22.96 -14.56 -17.59
N GLN A 179 -21.87 -14.33 -16.87
CA GLN A 179 -20.53 -14.75 -17.31
C GLN A 179 -20.43 -16.26 -17.42
N ILE A 180 -20.99 -16.99 -16.45
CA ILE A 180 -21.03 -18.46 -16.47
C ILE A 180 -21.89 -18.97 -17.64
N GLN A 181 -23.05 -18.38 -17.88
CA GLN A 181 -23.92 -18.72 -19.03
C GLN A 181 -23.26 -18.53 -20.39
N GLN A 182 -22.24 -17.66 -20.49
CA GLN A 182 -21.51 -17.37 -21.73
C GLN A 182 -20.32 -18.31 -21.96
N LEU A 183 -19.96 -19.16 -20.99
CA LEU A 183 -18.88 -20.11 -21.15
C LEU A 183 -19.25 -21.14 -22.23
N LYS A 184 -18.34 -21.33 -23.18
CA LYS A 184 -18.43 -22.35 -24.23
C LYS A 184 -17.50 -23.51 -23.88
N ASP A 185 -17.75 -24.66 -24.51
CA ASP A 185 -16.86 -25.83 -24.47
C ASP A 185 -16.60 -26.39 -23.06
N LEU A 186 -17.65 -26.41 -22.22
CA LEU A 186 -17.60 -27.04 -20.90
C LEU A 186 -17.66 -28.57 -21.02
N SER A 187 -16.81 -29.26 -20.25
CA SER A 187 -16.93 -30.71 -20.03
C SER A 187 -18.25 -31.04 -19.34
N GLU A 188 -18.68 -32.31 -19.37
CA GLU A 188 -19.90 -32.74 -18.66
C GLU A 188 -19.87 -32.42 -17.16
N ILE A 189 -18.69 -32.56 -16.54
CA ILE A 189 -18.46 -32.17 -15.14
C ILE A 189 -18.64 -30.64 -14.98
N GLY A 190 -18.09 -29.84 -15.89
CA GLY A 190 -18.24 -28.39 -15.88
C GLY A 190 -19.68 -27.91 -16.08
N LYS A 191 -20.45 -28.60 -16.93
CA LYS A 191 -21.89 -28.34 -17.11
C LYS A 191 -22.67 -28.64 -15.83
N ALA A 192 -22.42 -29.78 -15.19
CA ALA A 192 -23.07 -30.13 -13.93
C ALA A 192 -22.78 -29.10 -12.81
N GLN A 193 -21.53 -28.65 -12.71
CA GLN A 193 -21.12 -27.64 -11.72
C GLN A 193 -21.69 -26.23 -11.96
N SER A 194 -22.04 -25.91 -13.21
CA SER A 194 -22.58 -24.59 -13.61
C SER A 194 -24.09 -24.58 -13.80
N ALA A 195 -24.78 -25.70 -13.55
CA ALA A 195 -26.22 -25.85 -13.77
C ALA A 195 -27.05 -24.76 -13.09
N TRP A 196 -26.68 -24.35 -11.87
CA TRP A 196 -27.30 -23.26 -11.10
C TRP A 196 -27.38 -21.93 -11.89
N ALA A 197 -26.44 -21.68 -12.81
CA ALA A 197 -26.43 -20.46 -13.61
C ALA A 197 -27.48 -20.49 -14.73
N HIS A 198 -27.97 -21.68 -15.11
CA HIS A 198 -28.98 -21.86 -16.16
C HIS A 198 -30.39 -22.07 -15.60
N GLU A 199 -30.54 -22.17 -14.27
CA GLU A 199 -31.84 -22.26 -13.62
C GLU A 199 -32.69 -21.01 -13.85
N LYS A 200 -34.01 -21.22 -14.00
CA LYS A 200 -35.00 -20.17 -14.19
C LYS A 200 -35.11 -19.33 -12.92
N GLY A 201 -34.85 -18.02 -13.04
CA GLY A 201 -34.92 -17.08 -11.93
C GLY A 201 -33.98 -15.90 -12.11
N ALA A 202 -34.27 -14.79 -11.41
CA ALA A 202 -33.45 -13.58 -11.47
C ALA A 202 -32.10 -13.75 -10.76
N MET A 203 -32.07 -14.48 -9.64
CA MET A 203 -30.87 -14.70 -8.82
C MET A 203 -30.31 -16.11 -8.99
N PRO A 204 -28.98 -16.32 -8.85
CA PRO A 204 -28.36 -17.65 -8.90
C PRO A 204 -28.52 -18.46 -7.61
N CYS A 205 -28.89 -17.81 -6.51
CA CYS A 205 -29.08 -18.41 -5.18
C CYS A 205 -30.00 -17.54 -4.33
N GLU A 206 -30.40 -18.03 -3.15
CA GLU A 206 -31.06 -17.22 -2.14
C GLU A 206 -30.18 -16.02 -1.75
N TYR A 207 -30.74 -14.81 -1.87
CA TYR A 207 -30.04 -13.58 -1.56
C TYR A 207 -30.62 -12.96 -0.29
N LEU A 208 -29.93 -13.22 0.83
CA LEU A 208 -30.32 -12.74 2.15
C LEU A 208 -30.01 -11.25 2.33
N ASP A 209 -30.75 -10.61 3.22
CA ASP A 209 -30.52 -9.22 3.60
C ASP A 209 -29.17 -9.02 4.28
N ILE A 210 -28.62 -7.82 4.13
CA ILE A 210 -27.36 -7.43 4.78
C ILE A 210 -27.60 -7.30 6.28
N ILE A 211 -26.77 -8.00 7.05
CA ILE A 211 -26.73 -7.84 8.51
C ILE A 211 -26.14 -6.46 8.83
N PRO A 212 -26.88 -5.57 9.50
CA PRO A 212 -26.39 -4.24 9.86
C PRO A 212 -25.32 -4.32 10.96
N SER A 213 -24.40 -3.36 10.93
CA SER A 213 -23.46 -3.13 12.04
C SER A 213 -24.21 -2.53 13.22
N PRO A 214 -23.96 -3.00 14.46
CA PRO A 214 -24.50 -2.34 15.65
C PRO A 214 -23.88 -0.96 15.88
N GLU A 215 -22.64 -0.74 15.39
CA GLU A 215 -21.90 0.51 15.50
C GLU A 215 -21.60 1.06 14.11
N VAL A 216 -22.12 2.26 13.82
CA VAL A 216 -22.00 2.89 12.49
C VAL A 216 -20.97 4.02 12.44
N ASN A 217 -20.57 4.54 13.60
CA ASN A 217 -19.51 5.52 13.78
C ASN A 217 -18.47 4.95 14.75
N GLY A 218 -17.21 5.37 14.62
CA GLY A 218 -16.13 4.97 15.53
C GLY A 218 -15.80 3.48 15.54
N TYR A 219 -16.37 2.69 14.62
CA TYR A 219 -16.29 1.22 14.63
C TYR A 219 -14.91 0.65 14.33
N ARG A 220 -13.95 1.47 13.87
CA ARG A 220 -12.64 0.99 13.45
C ARG A 220 -11.68 0.89 14.64
N THR A 221 -11.38 -0.34 15.03
CA THR A 221 -10.44 -0.62 16.13
C THR A 221 -8.98 -0.47 15.72
N LYS A 222 -8.62 -0.68 14.44
CA LYS A 222 -7.25 -0.45 13.91
C LYS A 222 -7.20 0.72 12.93
N CYS A 223 -6.47 1.78 13.27
CA CYS A 223 -6.19 2.89 12.35
C CYS A 223 -4.71 2.98 12.00
N GLU A 224 -4.41 3.36 10.76
CA GLU A 224 -3.05 3.64 10.29
C GLU A 224 -3.02 5.08 9.78
N PHE A 225 -2.24 5.90 10.45
CA PHE A 225 -2.07 7.31 10.19
C PHE A 225 -0.71 7.58 9.55
N THR A 226 -0.71 8.50 8.60
CA THR A 226 0.49 9.12 8.06
C THR A 226 0.91 10.27 8.96
N ILE A 227 2.22 10.36 9.23
CA ILE A 227 2.83 11.55 9.80
C ILE A 227 3.48 12.30 8.63
N GLY A 228 3.09 13.55 8.42
CA GLY A 228 3.54 14.32 7.28
C GLY A 228 3.15 15.78 7.42
N LYS A 229 3.07 16.51 6.31
CA LYS A 229 2.69 17.92 6.33
C LYS A 229 1.27 18.14 5.85
N ASN A 230 0.55 19.10 6.42
CA ASN A 230 -0.79 19.49 5.99
C ASN A 230 -0.75 20.46 4.79
N LEU A 231 -1.91 21.05 4.45
CA LEU A 231 -2.02 22.04 3.37
C LEU A 231 -1.31 23.37 3.67
N ALA A 232 -1.05 23.66 4.93
CA ALA A 232 -0.31 24.84 5.40
C ALA A 232 1.18 24.55 5.68
N ASP A 233 1.69 23.40 5.21
CA ASP A 233 3.07 22.92 5.41
C ASP A 233 3.46 22.63 6.88
N GLU A 234 2.47 22.46 7.78
CA GLU A 234 2.73 22.14 9.18
C GLU A 234 2.75 20.62 9.43
N PRO A 235 3.56 20.11 10.37
CA PRO A 235 3.49 18.73 10.83
C PRO A 235 2.07 18.34 11.28
N THR A 236 1.54 17.25 10.73
CA THR A 236 0.19 16.75 10.99
C THR A 236 0.15 15.23 10.97
N VAL A 237 -0.73 14.65 11.80
CA VAL A 237 -0.95 13.20 11.88
C VAL A 237 -2.37 12.87 11.46
N GLY A 238 -2.51 12.02 10.45
CA GLY A 238 -3.84 11.64 9.97
C GLY A 238 -3.81 10.89 8.65
N PHE A 239 -4.69 11.24 7.72
CA PHE A 239 -4.82 10.55 6.44
C PHE A 239 -4.31 11.42 5.29
N LEU A 240 -3.74 10.78 4.28
CA LEU A 240 -3.39 11.47 3.04
C LEU A 240 -4.65 11.94 2.32
N LEU A 241 -4.67 13.22 1.94
CA LEU A 241 -5.68 13.82 1.11
C LEU A 241 -5.42 13.49 -0.37
N GLY A 242 -6.22 12.59 -0.94
CA GLY A 242 -6.11 12.19 -2.34
C GLY A 242 -5.06 11.12 -2.61
N LEU A 243 -4.93 10.74 -3.89
CA LEU A 243 -3.97 9.72 -4.30
C LEU A 243 -2.58 10.33 -4.50
N PHE A 244 -1.55 9.64 -3.99
CA PHE A 244 -0.14 9.98 -4.22
C PHE A 244 0.20 10.19 -5.72
N ARG A 245 -0.51 9.50 -6.62
CA ARG A 245 -0.37 9.64 -8.08
C ARG A 245 -0.67 11.05 -8.59
N HIS A 246 -1.54 11.79 -7.92
CA HIS A 246 -1.86 13.18 -8.27
C HIS A 246 -0.89 14.20 -7.65
N GLY A 247 0.16 13.75 -6.96
CA GLY A 247 1.18 14.64 -6.39
C GLY A 247 0.73 15.36 -5.11
N VAL A 248 -0.48 15.12 -4.62
CA VAL A 248 -0.94 15.60 -3.32
C VAL A 248 -0.41 14.64 -2.25
N THR A 249 0.39 15.18 -1.33
CA THR A 249 0.94 14.46 -0.16
C THR A 249 0.50 15.08 1.15
N SER A 250 -0.44 16.02 1.11
CA SER A 250 -0.95 16.70 2.29
C SER A 250 -1.70 15.72 3.18
N VAL A 251 -1.45 15.81 4.48
CA VAL A 251 -2.10 15.02 5.52
C VAL A 251 -3.19 15.86 6.17
N LEU A 252 -4.34 15.25 6.42
CA LEU A 252 -5.43 15.85 7.17
C LEU A 252 -5.71 15.05 8.44
N ALA A 253 -5.96 15.79 9.53
CA ALA A 253 -6.31 15.22 10.82
C ALA A 253 -7.60 14.37 10.72
N PRO A 254 -7.71 13.29 11.51
CA PRO A 254 -8.86 12.38 11.45
C PRO A 254 -10.07 12.88 12.27
N SER A 255 -10.09 14.13 12.74
CA SER A 255 -11.11 14.67 13.65
C SER A 255 -12.54 14.50 13.12
N GLU A 256 -12.73 14.76 11.83
CA GLU A 256 -14.03 14.69 11.12
C GLU A 256 -14.32 13.31 10.51
N CYS A 257 -13.40 12.34 10.66
CA CYS A 257 -13.60 10.99 10.12
C CYS A 257 -14.59 10.19 10.98
N LEU A 258 -15.76 9.85 10.41
CA LEU A 258 -16.83 9.12 11.10
C LEU A 258 -16.42 7.72 11.57
N HIS A 259 -15.58 7.03 10.81
CA HIS A 259 -15.21 5.64 11.08
C HIS A 259 -14.11 5.48 12.15
N VAL A 260 -13.41 6.56 12.51
CA VAL A 260 -12.31 6.55 13.48
C VAL A 260 -12.88 6.75 14.88
N SER A 261 -12.50 5.90 15.84
CA SER A 261 -12.93 6.04 17.23
C SER A 261 -12.40 7.34 17.86
N ASP A 262 -13.12 7.90 18.83
CA ASP A 262 -12.68 9.12 19.52
C ASP A 262 -11.33 8.92 20.22
N LEU A 263 -11.07 7.73 20.77
CA LEU A 263 -9.77 7.39 21.34
C LEU A 263 -8.66 7.40 20.28
N SER A 264 -8.90 6.82 19.09
CA SER A 264 -7.92 6.88 18.00
C SER A 264 -7.69 8.32 17.50
N LYS A 265 -8.72 9.18 17.49
CA LYS A 265 -8.56 10.61 17.18
C LYS A 265 -7.72 11.33 18.22
N LYS A 266 -7.95 11.06 19.52
CA LYS A 266 -7.14 11.59 20.62
C LYS A 266 -5.68 11.16 20.52
N ILE A 267 -5.42 9.88 20.22
CA ILE A 267 -4.06 9.37 20.01
C ILE A 267 -3.38 10.05 18.82
N ALA A 268 -4.08 10.20 17.69
CA ALA A 268 -3.56 10.95 16.54
C ALA A 268 -3.19 12.39 16.90
N LYS A 269 -4.05 13.08 17.66
CA LYS A 269 -3.79 14.45 18.12
C LYS A 269 -2.60 14.53 19.09
N ALA A 270 -2.48 13.60 20.03
CA ALA A 270 -1.33 13.54 20.94
C ALA A 270 -0.02 13.33 20.18
N MET A 271 0.00 12.41 19.20
CA MET A 271 1.18 12.23 18.36
C MET A 271 1.47 13.48 17.51
N GLU A 272 0.45 14.16 17.01
CA GLU A 272 0.63 15.44 16.30
C GLU A 272 1.29 16.49 17.19
N ASP A 273 0.85 16.63 18.44
CA ASP A 273 1.45 17.56 19.40
C ASP A 273 2.90 17.19 19.71
N TYR A 274 3.20 15.89 19.84
CA TYR A 274 4.56 15.40 20.03
C TYR A 274 5.47 15.77 18.85
N VAL A 275 5.07 15.48 17.61
CA VAL A 275 5.91 15.75 16.43
C VAL A 275 6.05 17.24 16.13
N ARG A 276 5.05 18.06 16.49
CA ARG A 276 5.14 19.52 16.39
C ARG A 276 6.13 20.12 17.39
N ALA A 277 6.27 19.51 18.56
CA ALA A 277 7.25 19.91 19.58
C ALA A 277 8.65 19.31 19.33
N SER A 278 8.76 18.26 18.51
CA SER A 278 10.02 17.61 18.16
C SER A 278 10.86 18.47 17.20
N SER A 279 12.18 18.43 17.36
CA SER A 279 13.12 19.00 16.38
C SER A 279 13.32 18.10 15.15
N LEU A 280 12.82 16.85 15.20
CA LEU A 280 12.99 15.89 14.12
C LEU A 280 11.94 16.12 13.02
N PRO A 281 12.34 16.19 11.75
CA PRO A 281 11.42 16.45 10.65
C PRO A 281 10.45 15.30 10.41
N VAL A 282 9.22 15.63 10.01
CA VAL A 282 8.26 14.65 9.48
C VAL A 282 8.74 14.13 8.11
N TYR A 283 8.36 12.90 7.78
CA TYR A 283 8.79 12.24 6.56
C TYR A 283 8.09 12.83 5.32
N ASP A 284 8.89 13.27 4.36
CA ASP A 284 8.42 13.65 3.03
C ASP A 284 8.36 12.42 2.13
N ARG A 285 7.16 12.04 1.70
CA ARG A 285 6.94 10.85 0.86
C ARG A 285 7.42 11.01 -0.59
N LYS A 286 7.63 12.24 -1.07
CA LYS A 286 8.16 12.54 -2.41
C LYS A 286 9.68 12.46 -2.39
N GLU A 287 10.29 13.22 -1.47
CA GLU A 287 11.74 13.34 -1.35
C GLU A 287 12.37 12.16 -0.59
N LYS A 288 11.55 11.37 0.12
CA LYS A 288 11.96 10.22 0.94
C LYS A 288 12.96 10.57 2.06
N VAL A 289 12.88 11.80 2.55
CA VAL A 289 13.69 12.33 3.65
C VAL A 289 12.82 12.62 4.88
N GLY A 290 13.46 12.79 6.03
CA GLY A 290 12.80 13.00 7.31
C GLY A 290 12.64 11.73 8.14
N VAL A 291 12.14 11.89 9.36
CA VAL A 291 12.20 10.85 10.41
C VAL A 291 10.83 10.23 10.65
N TRP A 292 9.81 11.03 11.00
CA TRP A 292 8.51 10.51 11.43
C TRP A 292 7.66 10.08 10.22
N ARG A 293 7.39 8.77 10.07
CA ARG A 293 6.75 8.22 8.86
C ARG A 293 5.26 7.98 9.02
N THR A 294 4.92 7.04 9.91
CA THR A 294 3.57 6.53 10.09
C THR A 294 3.35 6.14 11.53
N MET A 295 2.10 6.07 11.93
CA MET A 295 1.67 5.52 13.21
C MET A 295 0.49 4.58 12.98
N MET A 296 0.44 3.48 13.72
CA MET A 296 -0.71 2.60 13.78
C MET A 296 -1.24 2.55 15.21
N THR A 297 -2.55 2.55 15.34
CA THR A 297 -3.23 2.41 16.62
C THR A 297 -4.15 1.20 16.57
N LYS A 298 -4.23 0.47 17.68
CA LYS A 298 -5.29 -0.49 17.98
C LYS A 298 -5.97 -0.07 19.27
N THR A 299 -7.28 0.16 19.22
CA THR A 299 -8.12 0.48 20.37
C THR A 299 -9.16 -0.61 20.51
N GLN A 300 -8.89 -1.57 21.41
CA GLN A 300 -9.72 -2.76 21.59
C GLN A 300 -10.84 -2.52 22.60
N ARG A 301 -11.91 -3.32 22.53
CA ARG A 301 -13.05 -3.20 23.45
C ARG A 301 -12.70 -3.59 24.88
N THR A 302 -11.69 -4.44 25.05
CA THR A 302 -11.10 -4.82 26.35
C THR A 302 -10.49 -3.63 27.10
N GLY A 303 -10.25 -2.51 26.42
CA GLY A 303 -9.53 -1.35 26.94
C GLY A 303 -8.05 -1.33 26.57
N ASP A 304 -7.54 -2.39 25.93
CA ASP A 304 -6.16 -2.43 25.46
C ASP A 304 -5.92 -1.41 24.33
N VAL A 305 -4.83 -0.66 24.45
CA VAL A 305 -4.41 0.38 23.50
C VAL A 305 -2.98 0.11 23.07
N MET A 306 -2.82 -0.28 21.81
CA MET A 306 -1.49 -0.39 21.18
C MET A 306 -1.25 0.77 20.24
N ILE A 307 -0.04 1.31 20.33
CA ILE A 307 0.47 2.32 19.41
C ILE A 307 1.78 1.79 18.83
N LEU A 308 1.90 1.78 17.51
CA LEU A 308 3.15 1.51 16.81
C LEU A 308 3.55 2.76 16.04
N ILE A 309 4.70 3.32 16.36
CA ILE A 309 5.28 4.49 15.67
C ILE A 309 6.37 3.98 14.74
N GLN A 310 6.44 4.51 13.52
CA GLN A 310 7.48 4.15 12.56
C GLN A 310 8.39 5.36 12.29
N MET A 311 9.70 5.15 12.43
CA MET A 311 10.75 6.13 12.16
C MET A 311 11.69 5.66 11.05
N LYS A 312 12.21 6.61 10.27
CA LYS A 312 13.42 6.47 9.45
C LYS A 312 14.57 7.11 10.22
N THR A 313 15.66 6.37 10.45
CA THR A 313 16.74 6.80 11.34
C THR A 313 18.10 6.84 10.64
N VAL A 314 18.13 6.73 9.30
CA VAL A 314 19.38 6.76 8.51
C VAL A 314 20.30 7.96 8.80
N ASP A 315 19.72 9.11 9.14
CA ASP A 315 20.43 10.37 9.44
C ASP A 315 20.57 10.63 10.95
N MET A 316 20.26 9.63 11.80
CA MET A 316 20.36 9.72 13.26
C MET A 316 21.43 8.79 13.79
N THR A 317 22.15 9.23 14.82
CA THR A 317 23.06 8.37 15.58
C THR A 317 22.28 7.42 16.49
N GLU A 318 22.88 6.29 16.85
CA GLU A 318 22.27 5.34 17.81
C GLU A 318 21.89 6.02 19.14
N LYS A 319 22.72 6.98 19.59
CA LYS A 319 22.45 7.76 20.80
C LYS A 319 21.21 8.64 20.66
N GLU A 320 21.06 9.35 19.54
CA GLU A 320 19.87 10.17 19.29
C GLU A 320 18.60 9.33 19.19
N VAL A 321 18.70 8.13 18.59
CA VAL A 321 17.59 7.18 18.53
C VAL A 321 17.18 6.73 19.94
N GLU A 322 18.15 6.39 20.80
CA GLU A 322 17.88 5.95 22.18
C GLU A 322 17.32 7.08 23.06
N GLU A 323 17.86 8.30 22.92
CA GLU A 323 17.32 9.50 23.58
C GLU A 323 15.87 9.77 23.14
N GLU A 324 15.54 9.57 21.86
CA GLU A 324 14.19 9.76 21.34
C GLU A 324 13.22 8.66 21.81
N LYS A 325 13.68 7.40 21.91
CA LYS A 325 12.89 6.32 22.54
C LYS A 325 12.52 6.67 23.99
N ALA A 326 13.47 7.16 24.77
CA ALA A 326 13.23 7.55 26.16
C ALA A 326 12.19 8.68 26.28
N LYS A 327 12.25 9.68 25.38
CA LYS A 327 11.24 10.75 25.30
C LYS A 327 9.86 10.21 24.93
N LEU A 328 9.77 9.30 23.95
CA LEU A 328 8.51 8.66 23.59
C LEU A 328 7.91 7.90 24.78
N ILE A 329 8.71 7.09 25.48
CA ILE A 329 8.27 6.38 26.68
C ILE A 329 7.73 7.37 27.73
N SER A 330 8.50 8.41 28.05
CA SER A 330 8.10 9.41 29.04
C SER A 330 6.81 10.14 28.64
N TYR A 331 6.69 10.55 27.39
CA TYR A 331 5.52 11.24 26.87
C TYR A 331 4.26 10.38 26.98
N TRP A 332 4.28 9.17 26.38
CA TRP A 332 3.10 8.31 26.31
C TRP A 332 2.69 7.74 27.68
N THR A 333 3.66 7.40 28.54
CA THR A 333 3.34 6.93 29.90
C THR A 333 2.82 8.04 30.81
N GLY A 334 3.21 9.30 30.58
CA GLY A 334 2.70 10.45 31.32
C GLY A 334 1.26 10.84 30.96
N LEU A 335 0.74 10.44 29.79
CA LEU A 335 -0.62 10.78 29.39
C LEU A 335 -1.71 10.08 30.23
N LYS A 336 -1.37 9.00 30.95
CA LYS A 336 -2.33 8.28 31.80
C LYS A 336 -2.76 9.09 33.04
N ASP A 337 -1.91 10.04 33.47
CA ASP A 337 -2.07 10.84 34.69
C ASP A 337 -2.67 12.22 34.40
N LYS A 338 -3.00 12.52 33.13
CA LYS A 338 -3.68 13.74 32.73
C LYS A 338 -5.18 13.73 33.08
N SER A 339 -5.83 14.88 32.91
CA SER A 339 -7.28 15.03 33.02
C SER A 339 -8.03 14.06 32.10
N ASP A 340 -9.25 13.66 32.45
CA ASP A 340 -10.04 12.69 31.66
C ASP A 340 -10.23 13.10 30.19
N ALA A 341 -10.21 14.40 29.89
CA ALA A 341 -10.29 14.90 28.52
C ALA A 341 -9.07 14.50 27.69
N GLU A 342 -7.87 14.59 28.26
CA GLU A 342 -6.57 14.35 27.61
C GLU A 342 -5.98 12.97 27.94
N LYS A 343 -6.59 12.22 28.87
CA LYS A 343 -6.08 10.96 29.36
C LYS A 343 -6.04 9.90 28.27
N ILE A 344 -4.87 9.30 28.09
CA ILE A 344 -4.65 8.15 27.21
C ILE A 344 -3.87 7.10 27.99
N ASN A 345 -4.49 5.94 28.21
CA ASN A 345 -3.84 4.81 28.85
C ASN A 345 -3.27 3.87 27.78
N VAL A 346 -2.00 4.04 27.42
CA VAL A 346 -1.33 3.17 26.46
C VAL A 346 -0.89 1.89 27.17
N THR A 347 -1.41 0.74 26.73
CA THR A 347 -0.98 -0.56 27.28
C THR A 347 0.29 -1.05 26.60
N THR A 348 0.40 -0.84 25.29
CA THR A 348 1.54 -1.30 24.48
C THR A 348 2.03 -0.19 23.55
N LEU A 349 3.30 0.20 23.68
CA LEU A 349 3.97 1.14 22.78
C LEU A 349 5.09 0.41 22.04
N LEU A 350 5.03 0.46 20.71
CA LEU A 350 6.01 -0.14 19.82
C LEU A 350 6.68 0.94 18.98
N LEU A 351 7.97 0.75 18.73
CA LEU A 351 8.73 1.55 17.76
C LEU A 351 9.22 0.64 16.65
N GLN A 352 8.95 1.01 15.41
CA GLN A 352 9.51 0.36 14.23
C GLN A 352 10.51 1.28 13.54
N ILE A 353 11.74 0.80 13.37
CA ILE A 353 12.74 1.44 12.51
C ILE A 353 12.64 0.84 11.13
N TRP A 354 12.44 1.68 10.12
CA TRP A 354 12.37 1.28 8.72
C TRP A 354 12.96 2.36 7.82
N ASP A 355 14.11 2.06 7.21
CA ASP A 355 14.81 2.98 6.29
C ASP A 355 14.51 2.73 4.80
N GLY A 356 13.71 1.71 4.48
CA GLY A 356 13.39 1.36 3.11
C GLY A 356 12.27 2.18 2.47
N ASP A 357 12.03 1.91 1.19
CA ASP A 357 11.17 2.70 0.29
C ASP A 357 9.66 2.59 0.54
N SER A 358 9.20 1.54 1.25
CA SER A 358 7.77 1.34 1.50
C SER A 358 7.23 2.36 2.49
N ASN A 359 6.13 3.03 2.14
CA ASN A 359 5.48 4.07 2.96
C ASN A 359 4.52 3.52 4.04
N GLY A 360 4.36 2.20 4.10
CA GLY A 360 3.52 1.54 5.10
C GLY A 360 4.36 0.83 6.16
N ILE A 361 3.69 0.42 7.23
CA ILE A 361 4.27 -0.52 8.21
C ILE A 361 4.55 -1.84 7.50
N THR A 362 5.74 -2.39 7.75
CA THR A 362 6.24 -3.59 7.06
C THR A 362 6.90 -4.52 8.06
N ASP A 363 6.79 -5.81 7.77
CA ASP A 363 7.52 -6.90 8.41
C ASP A 363 9.05 -6.82 8.24
N LYS A 364 9.54 -6.05 7.27
CA LYS A 364 10.98 -5.84 7.04
C LYS A 364 11.62 -4.82 8.00
N GLY A 365 10.80 -4.05 8.73
CA GLY A 365 11.28 -3.08 9.71
C GLY A 365 11.58 -3.73 11.05
N THR A 366 12.64 -3.27 11.72
CA THR A 366 12.99 -3.73 13.07
C THR A 366 12.03 -3.12 14.07
N THR A 367 11.28 -3.96 14.80
CA THR A 367 10.27 -3.50 15.76
C THR A 367 10.70 -3.84 17.19
N GLU A 368 10.62 -2.84 18.06
CA GLU A 368 10.98 -2.91 19.47
C GLU A 368 9.77 -2.56 20.35
N VAL A 369 9.64 -3.24 21.48
CA VAL A 369 8.62 -2.94 22.50
C VAL A 369 9.21 -1.91 23.45
N LEU A 370 8.63 -0.71 23.47
CA LEU A 370 9.04 0.37 24.39
C LEU A 370 8.27 0.33 25.71
N VAL A 371 6.98 -0.03 25.66
CA VAL A 371 6.10 -0.16 26.83
C VAL A 371 5.18 -1.36 26.62
N GLY A 372 4.89 -2.09 27.70
CA GLY A 372 3.96 -3.22 27.68
C GLY A 372 4.63 -4.53 27.28
N ASP A 373 3.80 -5.46 26.79
CA ASP A 373 4.18 -6.85 26.51
C ASP A 373 4.30 -7.16 25.01
N GLY A 374 3.96 -6.19 24.16
CA GLY A 374 4.04 -6.31 22.70
C GLY A 374 2.75 -6.79 22.02
N TYR A 375 1.68 -7.05 22.77
CA TYR A 375 0.39 -7.50 22.22
C TYR A 375 -0.79 -6.68 22.78
N VAL A 376 -1.98 -6.97 22.26
CA VAL A 376 -3.27 -6.48 22.77
C VAL A 376 -4.27 -7.62 22.72
N HIS A 377 -5.16 -7.63 23.69
CA HIS A 377 -6.23 -8.60 23.80
C HIS A 377 -7.51 -8.02 23.24
N GLU A 378 -8.30 -8.86 22.59
CA GLU A 378 -9.66 -8.53 22.17
C GLU A 378 -10.54 -9.74 22.42
N GLU A 379 -11.79 -9.51 22.78
CA GLU A 379 -12.77 -10.57 22.96
C GLU A 379 -13.65 -10.67 21.71
N LEU A 380 -13.59 -11.80 21.01
CA LEU A 380 -14.40 -12.06 19.83
C LEU A 380 -15.18 -13.35 20.00
N LEU A 381 -16.50 -13.22 20.03
CA LEU A 381 -17.44 -14.35 20.18
C LEU A 381 -17.25 -15.13 21.50
N GLY A 382 -16.85 -14.44 22.58
CA GLY A 382 -16.65 -15.02 23.91
C GLY A 382 -15.31 -15.72 24.09
N CYS A 383 -14.30 -15.37 23.28
CA CYS A 383 -12.94 -15.91 23.32
C CYS A 383 -11.91 -14.80 23.22
#